data_AF-A0A561SA87-F1
#
_entry.id   AF-A0A561SA87-F1
#
_cell.length_a   1.000
_cell.length_b   1.000
_cell.length_c   1.000
_cell.angle_alpha   90.00
_cell.angle_beta   90.00
_cell.angle_gamma   90.00
#
_symmetry.space_group_name_H-M   'P 1'
#
loop_
_entity.id
_entity.type
_entity.pdbx_description
1 polymer ?
#
loop_
_entity_poly.entity_id
_entity_poly.type
_entity_poly.pdbx_seq_one_letter_code
_entity_poly.pdbx_strand_id
1 'polypeptide(L)'
;MTTEALDPRQAADQAARVVAEISVEPDAPLTVETDPDRTRDLKFGLSRMRTDWTPEDAPLVQGVLAVAEGAIRRLFPDAFLLMNELWALVREPEHDPETGAVRVDVYGWPHWKKTPSGAYIEDYSRLTDREREDFLMRIAAMGVEWGQRSTVAWAEAMLAKVRWEEAMATGFIAPSGRVTVEERTQRGRAAALEHRYHAVFRAALSRAAEQLVADMSKLGQRIKDATVF
;
A
#
# COMPACT_ATOMS: atom_id res chain seq x y z
N MET A 1 9.39 -26.17 -65.38
CA MET A 1 8.63 -25.39 -64.38
C MET A 1 7.59 -24.59 -65.13
N THR A 2 6.39 -25.15 -65.25
CA THR A 2 5.23 -24.52 -65.90
C THR A 2 4.20 -24.28 -64.81
N THR A 3 3.99 -23.02 -64.48
CA THR A 3 2.94 -22.56 -63.56
C THR A 3 1.61 -22.73 -64.26
N GLU A 4 0.86 -23.75 -63.86
CA GLU A 4 -0.47 -24.04 -64.37
C GLU A 4 -1.43 -22.96 -63.82
N ALA A 5 -1.82 -22.03 -64.69
CA ALA A 5 -2.75 -20.97 -64.34
C ALA A 5 -4.14 -21.58 -64.12
N LEU A 6 -4.69 -21.38 -62.92
CA LEU A 6 -6.04 -21.83 -62.54
C LEU A 6 -7.08 -21.35 -63.55
N ASP A 7 -7.94 -22.29 -63.97
CA ASP A 7 -9.06 -22.05 -64.89
C ASP A 7 -9.98 -20.95 -64.33
N PRO A 8 -10.28 -19.87 -65.09
CA PRO A 8 -11.12 -18.76 -64.63
C PRO A 8 -12.51 -19.20 -64.15
N ARG A 9 -13.01 -20.36 -64.59
CA ARG A 9 -14.28 -20.92 -64.09
C ARG A 9 -14.15 -21.49 -62.69
N GLN A 10 -13.02 -22.14 -62.39
CA GLN A 10 -12.74 -22.67 -61.06
C GLN A 10 -12.49 -21.55 -60.04
N ALA A 11 -11.83 -20.47 -60.46
CA ALA A 11 -11.65 -19.28 -59.62
C ALA A 11 -12.98 -18.59 -59.29
N ALA A 12 -13.91 -18.53 -60.25
CA ALA A 12 -15.24 -17.96 -60.03
C ALA A 12 -16.09 -18.81 -59.08
N ASP A 13 -16.06 -20.14 -59.19
CA ASP A 13 -16.77 -21.05 -58.28
C ASP A 13 -16.19 -21.01 -56.86
N GLN A 14 -14.87 -20.87 -56.72
CA GLN A 14 -14.22 -20.74 -55.42
C GLN A 14 -14.55 -19.39 -54.76
N ALA A 15 -14.57 -18.31 -55.54
CA ALA A 15 -15.01 -17.00 -55.06
C ALA A 15 -16.49 -17.01 -54.65
N ALA A 16 -17.37 -17.67 -55.42
CA ALA A 16 -18.78 -17.81 -55.07
C ALA A 16 -19.00 -18.61 -53.78
N ARG A 17 -18.21 -19.68 -53.55
CA ARG A 17 -18.24 -20.43 -52.28
C ARG A 17 -17.77 -19.60 -51.09
N VAL A 18 -16.67 -18.86 -51.23
CA VAL A 18 -16.15 -18.01 -50.16
C VAL A 18 -17.11 -16.86 -49.84
N VAL A 19 -17.76 -16.28 -50.85
CA VAL A 19 -18.81 -15.26 -50.64
C VAL A 19 -20.05 -15.87 -49.97
N ALA A 20 -20.46 -17.08 -50.35
CA ALA A 20 -21.56 -17.78 -49.68
C ALA A 20 -21.24 -18.17 -48.23
N GLU A 21 -19.98 -18.49 -47.91
CA GLU A 21 -19.52 -18.84 -46.57
C GLU A 21 -19.37 -17.59 -45.67
N ILE A 22 -19.07 -16.43 -46.26
CA ILE A 22 -18.97 -15.13 -45.56
C ILE A 22 -20.36 -14.46 -45.40
N SER A 23 -21.34 -14.79 -46.25
CA SER A 23 -22.67 -14.14 -46.26
C SER A 23 -23.73 -14.85 -45.40
N VAL A 24 -23.33 -15.72 -44.47
CA VAL A 24 -24.25 -16.24 -43.44
C VAL A 24 -24.47 -15.12 -42.41
N GLU A 25 -25.61 -14.44 -42.52
CA GLU A 25 -26.08 -13.42 -41.59
C GLU A 25 -26.01 -13.90 -40.13
N PRO A 26 -25.40 -13.13 -39.20
CA PRO A 26 -25.38 -13.46 -37.80
C PRO A 26 -26.61 -12.86 -37.12
N ASP A 27 -27.80 -13.40 -37.36
CA ASP A 27 -29.02 -12.98 -36.68
C ASP A 27 -29.84 -14.17 -36.16
N ALA A 28 -29.21 -14.89 -35.24
CA ALA A 28 -29.94 -15.49 -34.13
C ALA A 28 -29.05 -15.34 -32.90
N PRO A 29 -29.52 -14.72 -31.80
CA PRO A 29 -28.77 -14.76 -30.55
C PRO A 29 -28.61 -16.23 -30.19
N LEU A 30 -27.36 -16.68 -30.05
CA LEU A 30 -27.05 -17.96 -29.42
C LEU A 30 -27.73 -17.93 -28.04
N THR A 31 -28.87 -18.61 -27.91
CA THR A 31 -29.43 -18.93 -26.60
C THR A 31 -28.47 -19.93 -25.98
N VAL A 32 -27.47 -19.41 -25.30
CA VAL A 32 -26.67 -20.17 -24.36
C VAL A 32 -27.67 -20.71 -23.35
N GLU A 33 -27.95 -22.01 -23.42
CA GLU A 33 -28.60 -22.73 -22.32
C GLU A 33 -27.69 -22.56 -21.11
N THR A 34 -28.00 -21.52 -20.34
CA THR A 34 -27.29 -21.20 -19.13
C THR A 34 -27.92 -22.12 -18.12
N ASP A 35 -27.22 -23.22 -17.80
CA ASP A 35 -27.56 -24.14 -16.72
C ASP A 35 -28.16 -23.34 -15.54
N PRO A 36 -29.43 -23.58 -15.13
CA PRO A 36 -30.17 -22.70 -14.24
C PRO A 36 -29.60 -22.59 -12.82
N ASP A 37 -28.49 -23.28 -12.53
CA ASP A 37 -27.82 -23.26 -11.23
C ASP A 37 -26.38 -22.71 -11.28
N ARG A 38 -26.17 -21.61 -12.01
CA ARG A 38 -24.97 -20.76 -11.89
C ARG A 38 -25.17 -19.53 -11.02
N THR A 39 -26.19 -19.52 -10.17
CA THR A 39 -26.10 -18.83 -8.89
C THR A 39 -25.07 -19.55 -8.01
N ARG A 40 -23.78 -19.45 -8.40
CA ARG A 40 -22.72 -19.43 -7.41
C ARG A 40 -23.08 -18.27 -6.52
N ASP A 41 -23.67 -18.61 -5.39
CA ASP A 41 -23.88 -17.75 -4.25
C ASP A 41 -22.55 -17.01 -4.08
N LEU A 42 -22.48 -15.77 -4.60
CA LEU A 42 -21.36 -14.85 -4.41
C LEU A 42 -21.45 -14.35 -2.97
N LYS A 43 -21.52 -15.29 -2.02
CA LYS A 43 -21.06 -15.07 -0.67
C LYS A 43 -19.60 -14.74 -0.85
N PHE A 44 -19.29 -13.45 -0.89
CA PHE A 44 -17.95 -12.91 -0.71
C PHE A 44 -17.45 -13.50 0.60
N GLY A 45 -16.81 -14.67 0.50
CA GLY A 45 -16.49 -15.55 1.60
C GLY A 45 -15.25 -15.04 2.31
N LEU A 46 -15.35 -13.86 2.91
CA LEU A 46 -14.38 -13.39 3.91
C LEU A 46 -14.28 -14.37 5.07
N SER A 47 -15.24 -15.30 5.21
CA SER A 47 -15.20 -16.41 6.18
C SER A 47 -13.99 -17.35 6.04
N ARG A 48 -13.24 -17.31 4.92
CA ARG A 48 -11.94 -18.02 4.78
C ARG A 48 -10.75 -17.06 4.71
N MET A 49 -10.97 -15.75 4.81
CA MET A 49 -9.87 -14.79 4.86
C MET A 49 -9.22 -14.90 6.23
N ARG A 50 -7.99 -15.40 6.25
CA ARG A 50 -7.21 -15.47 7.49
C ARG A 50 -6.92 -14.04 7.95
N THR A 51 -7.53 -13.63 9.06
CA THR A 51 -7.29 -12.31 9.68
C THR A 51 -6.03 -12.29 10.53
N ASP A 52 -5.61 -13.47 11.00
CA ASP A 52 -4.52 -13.61 11.96
C ASP A 52 -3.28 -14.25 11.33
N TRP A 53 -2.11 -13.86 11.84
CA TRP A 53 -0.87 -14.56 11.54
C TRP A 53 -0.82 -15.89 12.30
N THR A 54 -0.12 -16.88 11.73
CA THR A 54 0.19 -18.08 12.49
C THR A 54 1.06 -17.69 13.71
N PRO A 55 1.01 -18.44 14.82
CA PRO A 55 1.80 -18.13 16.01
C PRO A 55 3.30 -18.00 15.74
N GLU A 56 3.81 -18.71 14.73
CA GLU A 56 5.21 -18.65 14.27
C GLU A 56 5.52 -17.36 13.49
N ASP A 57 4.61 -16.91 12.63
CA ASP A 57 4.81 -15.71 11.79
C ASP A 57 4.51 -14.40 12.54
N ALA A 58 3.63 -14.44 13.54
CA ALA A 58 3.19 -13.27 14.30
C ALA A 58 4.35 -12.42 14.87
N PRO A 59 5.34 -12.98 15.62
CA PRO A 59 6.44 -12.20 16.16
C PRO A 59 7.35 -11.62 15.07
N LEU A 60 7.55 -12.35 13.96
CA LEU A 60 8.35 -11.86 12.83
C LEU A 60 7.68 -10.66 12.16
N VAL A 61 6.37 -10.75 11.91
CA VAL A 61 5.61 -9.65 11.32
C VAL A 61 5.58 -8.44 12.26
N GLN A 62 5.35 -8.64 13.56
CA GLN A 62 5.41 -7.56 14.55
C GLN A 62 6.78 -6.89 14.59
N GLY A 63 7.87 -7.66 14.56
CA GLY A 63 9.23 -7.12 14.47
C GLY A 63 9.45 -6.30 13.20
N VAL A 64 8.97 -6.78 12.05
CA VAL A 64 9.04 -6.06 10.77
C VAL A 64 8.27 -4.74 10.84
N LEU A 65 7.07 -4.73 11.43
CA LEU A 65 6.27 -3.52 11.60
C LEU A 65 6.96 -2.49 12.52
N ALA A 66 7.54 -2.94 13.63
CA ALA A 66 8.30 -2.07 14.53
C ALA A 66 9.53 -1.45 13.84
N VAL A 67 10.24 -2.22 12.99
CA VAL A 67 11.35 -1.71 12.20
C VAL A 67 10.88 -0.70 11.14
N ALA A 68 9.73 -0.93 10.51
CA ALA A 68 9.13 0.03 9.58
C ALA A 68 8.77 1.36 10.27
N GLU A 69 8.23 1.30 11.49
CA GLU A 69 7.95 2.48 12.31
C GLU A 69 9.24 3.23 12.69
N GLY A 70 10.32 2.53 13.04
CA GLY A 70 11.61 3.19 13.26
C GLY A 70 12.20 3.80 11.97
N ALA A 71 11.97 3.16 10.83
CA ALA A 71 12.46 3.64 9.53
C ALA A 71 11.75 4.93 9.08
N ILE A 72 10.45 5.10 9.39
CA ILE A 72 9.72 6.30 8.97
C ILE A 72 10.31 7.58 9.57
N ARG A 73 10.78 7.51 10.82
CA ARG A 73 11.41 8.65 11.52
C ARG A 73 12.73 9.07 10.86
N ARG A 74 13.47 8.10 10.31
CA ARG A 74 14.72 8.36 9.58
C ARG A 74 14.45 8.93 8.17
N LEU A 75 13.33 8.57 7.56
CA LEU A 75 12.95 9.02 6.23
C LEU A 75 12.31 10.42 6.24
N PHE A 76 11.63 10.78 7.33
CA PHE A 76 10.94 12.06 7.52
C PHE A 76 11.36 12.80 8.80
N PRO A 77 12.67 12.99 9.06
CA PRO A 77 13.14 13.58 10.31
C PRO A 77 12.61 15.01 10.51
N ASP A 78 12.53 15.76 9.43
CA ASP A 78 12.00 17.11 9.33
C ASP A 78 10.52 17.22 9.72
N ALA A 79 9.67 16.28 9.29
CA ALA A 79 8.27 16.27 9.70
C ALA A 79 8.12 16.05 11.21
N PHE A 80 8.88 15.10 11.78
CA PHE A 80 8.86 14.82 13.22
C PHE A 80 9.42 15.96 14.06
N LEU A 81 10.49 16.60 13.60
CA LEU A 81 11.04 17.79 14.25
C LEU A 81 10.02 18.92 14.27
N LEU A 82 9.37 19.20 13.13
CA LEU A 82 8.34 20.23 13.03
C LEU A 82 7.15 19.95 13.96
N MET A 83 6.66 18.70 13.99
CA MET A 83 5.60 18.30 14.91
C MET A 83 6.01 18.49 16.37
N ASN A 84 7.24 18.10 16.73
CA ASN A 84 7.73 18.25 18.09
C ASN A 84 7.89 19.72 18.50
N GLU A 85 8.42 20.57 17.62
CA GLU A 85 8.50 22.02 17.82
C GLU A 85 7.11 22.63 18.05
N LEU A 86 6.12 22.27 17.22
CA LEU A 86 4.75 22.73 17.38
C LEU A 86 4.15 22.24 18.71
N TRP A 87 4.29 20.96 19.02
CA TRP A 87 3.75 20.37 20.24
C TRP A 87 4.36 20.95 21.51
N ALA A 88 5.63 21.31 21.49
CA ALA A 88 6.26 22.01 22.61
C ALA A 88 5.59 23.36 22.94
N LEU A 89 4.97 24.01 21.95
CA LEU A 89 4.24 25.26 22.14
C LEU A 89 2.78 25.03 22.55
N VAL A 90 2.11 24.04 21.95
CA VAL A 90 0.65 23.85 22.14
C VAL A 90 0.28 22.84 23.21
N ARG A 91 1.17 21.91 23.58
CA ARG A 91 0.88 20.86 24.58
C ARG A 91 1.45 21.20 25.95
N GLU A 92 0.91 20.53 26.95
CA GLU A 92 1.48 20.51 28.29
C GLU A 92 2.33 19.25 28.51
N PRO A 93 3.61 19.39 28.91
CA PRO A 93 4.41 18.24 29.28
C PRO A 93 3.92 17.62 30.59
N GLU A 94 4.09 16.30 30.70
CA GLU A 94 3.88 15.54 31.93
C GLU A 94 5.11 15.70 32.82
N HIS A 95 4.89 16.07 34.07
CA HIS A 95 5.94 16.21 35.07
C HIS A 95 5.91 15.03 36.02
N ASP A 96 7.09 14.58 36.43
CA ASP A 96 7.21 13.61 37.47
C ASP A 96 6.83 14.23 38.84
N PRO A 97 5.93 13.60 39.61
CA PRO A 97 5.44 14.17 40.86
C PRO A 97 6.50 14.24 41.97
N GLU A 98 7.57 13.43 41.90
CA GLU A 98 8.60 13.37 42.92
C GLU A 98 9.75 14.35 42.64
N THR A 99 10.13 14.50 41.36
CA THR A 99 11.29 15.32 40.96
C THR A 99 10.92 16.65 40.31
N GLY A 100 9.67 16.81 39.86
CA GLY A 100 9.22 17.98 39.08
C GLY A 100 9.80 18.05 37.66
N ALA A 101 10.69 17.12 37.28
CA ALA A 101 11.29 17.08 35.96
C ALA A 101 10.27 16.64 34.89
N VAL A 102 10.44 17.12 33.66
CA VAL A 102 9.63 16.67 32.52
C VAL A 102 9.96 15.21 32.24
N ARG A 103 8.93 14.36 32.16
CA ARG A 103 9.09 12.97 31.73
C ARG A 103 9.42 12.95 30.24
N VAL A 104 10.49 12.26 29.87
CA VAL A 104 10.93 12.12 28.48
C VAL A 104 10.95 10.65 28.08
N ASP A 105 10.69 10.40 26.80
CA ASP A 105 10.77 9.07 26.21
C ASP A 105 12.22 8.64 25.92
N VAL A 106 12.39 7.46 25.34
CA VAL A 106 13.70 6.90 24.94
C VAL A 106 14.45 7.79 23.93
N TYR A 107 13.74 8.68 23.24
CA TYR A 107 14.26 9.61 22.24
C TYR A 107 14.46 11.03 22.80
N GLY A 108 14.23 11.23 24.10
CA GLY A 108 14.35 12.53 24.75
C GLY A 108 13.17 13.47 24.48
N TRP A 109 12.06 12.97 23.94
CA TRP A 109 10.86 13.78 23.69
C TRP A 109 9.95 13.80 24.91
N PRO A 110 9.32 14.94 25.23
CA PRO A 110 8.41 15.03 26.37
C PRO A 110 7.22 14.07 26.23
N HIS A 111 6.87 13.41 27.32
CA HIS A 111 5.55 12.84 27.47
C HIS A 111 4.55 13.99 27.62
N TRP A 112 3.46 13.95 26.86
CA TRP A 112 2.44 14.99 26.87
C TRP A 112 1.25 14.56 27.72
N LYS A 113 0.68 15.48 28.50
CA LYS A 113 -0.52 15.22 29.29
C LYS A 113 -1.69 14.85 28.39
N LYS A 114 -2.51 13.92 28.88
CA LYS A 114 -3.73 13.45 28.22
C LYS A 114 -4.95 13.74 29.08
N THR A 115 -6.08 13.97 28.43
CA THR A 115 -7.41 14.04 29.03
C THR A 115 -7.82 12.65 29.55
N PRO A 116 -8.88 12.55 30.40
CA PRO A 116 -9.43 11.26 30.81
C PRO A 116 -9.91 10.38 29.64
N SER A 117 -10.25 10.98 28.50
CA SER A 117 -10.60 10.27 27.27
C SER A 117 -9.37 9.75 26.49
N GLY A 118 -8.16 10.10 26.91
CA GLY A 118 -6.90 9.70 26.26
C GLY A 118 -6.43 10.64 25.14
N ALA A 119 -7.14 11.72 24.85
CA ALA A 119 -6.70 12.74 23.89
C ALA A 119 -5.62 13.64 24.51
N TYR A 120 -4.74 14.22 23.71
CA TYR A 120 -3.75 15.18 24.23
C TYR A 120 -4.41 16.49 24.62
N ILE A 121 -3.95 17.09 25.72
CA ILE A 121 -4.35 18.45 26.10
C ILE A 121 -3.55 19.41 25.22
N GLU A 122 -4.25 20.10 24.33
CA GLU A 122 -3.67 20.98 23.30
C GLU A 122 -4.38 22.33 23.31
N ASP A 123 -3.59 23.40 23.37
CA ASP A 123 -4.06 24.78 23.28
C ASP A 123 -3.33 25.52 22.14
N TYR A 124 -4.01 25.62 21.00
CA TYR A 124 -3.50 26.31 19.81
C TYR A 124 -3.64 27.84 19.90
N SER A 125 -4.35 28.37 20.91
CA SER A 125 -4.42 29.82 21.13
C SER A 125 -3.10 30.40 21.62
N ARG A 126 -2.20 29.54 22.13
CA ARG A 126 -0.84 29.90 22.57
C ARG A 126 0.08 30.31 21.42
N LEU A 127 -0.27 29.99 20.17
CA LEU A 127 0.53 30.36 19.01
C LEU A 127 0.30 31.82 18.63
N THR A 128 1.38 32.58 18.49
CA THR A 128 1.34 33.93 17.91
C THR A 128 1.02 33.87 16.41
N ASP A 129 0.50 34.96 15.83
CA ASP A 129 0.24 35.05 14.39
C ASP A 129 1.48 34.72 13.54
N ARG A 130 2.64 35.19 13.99
CA ARG A 130 3.91 34.93 13.33
C ARG A 130 4.30 33.46 13.38
N GLU A 131 4.18 32.80 14.53
CA GLU A 131 4.47 31.36 14.65
C GLU A 131 3.51 30.54 13.80
N ARG A 132 2.22 30.91 13.77
CA ARG A 132 1.23 30.26 12.91
C ARG A 132 1.63 30.34 11.44
N GLU A 133 1.95 31.53 10.95
CA GLU A 133 2.39 31.73 9.57
C GLU A 133 3.68 30.94 9.26
N ASP A 134 4.65 30.94 10.17
CA ASP A 134 5.89 30.16 10.02
C ASP A 134 5.62 28.66 9.90
N PHE A 135 4.83 28.07 10.80
CA PHE A 135 4.48 26.66 10.72
C PHE A 135 3.71 26.33 9.43
N LEU A 136 2.73 27.15 9.04
CA LEU A 136 1.98 26.95 7.81
C LEU A 136 2.89 27.00 6.58
N MET A 137 3.81 27.96 6.53
CA MET A 137 4.76 28.11 5.43
C MET A 137 5.73 26.93 5.39
N ARG A 138 6.26 26.47 6.54
CA ARG A 138 7.14 25.31 6.64
C ARG A 138 6.45 24.01 6.21
N ILE A 139 5.21 23.77 6.65
CA ILE A 139 4.40 22.62 6.23
C ILE A 139 4.17 22.66 4.72
N ALA A 140 3.80 23.82 4.16
CA ALA A 140 3.56 23.96 2.73
C ALA A 140 4.83 23.75 1.89
N ALA A 141 5.95 24.33 2.31
CA ALA A 141 7.22 24.24 1.60
C ALA A 141 7.77 22.80 1.60
N MET A 142 7.75 22.12 2.74
CA MET A 142 8.25 20.74 2.86
C MET A 142 7.24 19.70 2.35
N GLY A 143 5.95 20.05 2.25
CA GLY A 143 4.90 19.12 1.83
C GLY A 143 5.14 18.49 0.45
N VAL A 144 5.72 19.24 -0.50
CA VAL A 144 6.09 18.71 -1.81
C VAL A 144 7.18 17.64 -1.69
N GLU A 145 8.22 17.91 -0.90
CA GLU A 145 9.32 16.98 -0.69
C GLU A 145 8.85 15.72 0.03
N TRP A 146 8.03 15.86 1.07
CA TRP A 146 7.44 14.70 1.75
C TRP A 146 6.57 13.86 0.81
N GLY A 147 5.80 14.50 -0.07
CA GLY A 147 5.03 13.82 -1.11
C GLY A 147 5.91 13.01 -2.07
N GLN A 148 7.06 13.56 -2.49
CA GLN A 148 8.03 12.85 -3.31
C GLN A 148 8.64 11.65 -2.57
N ARG A 149 9.11 11.83 -1.32
CA ARG A 149 9.65 10.74 -0.50
C ARG A 149 8.61 9.62 -0.29
N SER A 150 7.35 9.98 -0.06
CA SER A 150 6.23 9.02 0.04
C SER A 150 6.00 8.25 -1.26
N THR A 151 6.09 8.93 -2.41
CA THR A 151 5.97 8.31 -3.74
C THR A 151 7.10 7.32 -4.00
N VAL A 152 8.33 7.67 -3.61
CA VAL A 152 9.48 6.76 -3.70
C VAL A 152 9.28 5.53 -2.83
N ALA A 153 8.84 5.70 -1.58
CA ALA A 153 8.55 4.57 -0.68
C ALA A 153 7.48 3.63 -1.26
N TRP A 154 6.46 4.17 -1.93
CA TRP A 154 5.46 3.38 -2.65
C TRP A 154 6.07 2.61 -3.83
N ALA A 155 6.90 3.26 -4.65
CA ALA A 155 7.56 2.60 -5.78
C ALA A 155 8.46 1.45 -5.31
N GLU A 156 9.21 1.63 -4.22
CA GLU A 156 10.02 0.58 -3.61
C GLU A 156 9.16 -0.59 -3.09
N ALA A 157 7.97 -0.31 -2.55
CA ALA A 157 7.04 -1.36 -2.14
C ALA A 157 6.51 -2.17 -3.33
N MET A 158 6.24 -1.52 -4.47
CA MET A 158 5.85 -2.21 -5.70
C MET A 158 6.98 -3.10 -6.22
N LEU A 159 8.22 -2.58 -6.26
CA LEU A 159 9.38 -3.38 -6.65
C LEU A 159 9.62 -4.57 -5.72
N ALA A 160 9.44 -4.39 -4.41
CA ALA A 160 9.57 -5.47 -3.45
C ALA A 160 8.50 -6.55 -3.66
N LYS A 161 7.26 -6.17 -4.00
CA LYS A 161 6.19 -7.11 -4.36
C LYS A 161 6.55 -7.90 -5.62
N VAL A 162 7.03 -7.23 -6.67
CA VAL A 162 7.45 -7.89 -7.93
C VAL A 162 8.53 -8.93 -7.64
N ARG A 163 9.56 -8.58 -6.86
CA ARG A 163 10.62 -9.53 -6.48
C ARG A 163 10.09 -10.74 -5.72
N TRP A 164 9.11 -10.55 -4.84
CA TRP A 164 8.46 -11.64 -4.13
C TRP A 164 7.72 -12.59 -5.10
N GLU A 165 6.98 -12.03 -6.05
CA GLU A 165 6.28 -12.80 -7.08
C GLU A 165 7.24 -13.56 -8.01
N GLU A 166 8.33 -12.92 -8.42
CA GLU A 166 9.40 -13.54 -9.22
C GLU A 166 10.05 -14.70 -8.46
N ALA A 167 10.42 -14.51 -7.18
CA ALA A 167 11.02 -15.57 -6.38
C ALA A 167 10.08 -16.76 -6.19
N MET A 168 8.78 -16.51 -6.01
CA MET A 168 7.76 -17.56 -5.96
C MET A 168 7.69 -18.32 -7.29
N ALA A 169 7.66 -17.61 -8.42
CA ALA A 169 7.60 -18.21 -9.74
C ALA A 169 8.85 -19.05 -10.04
N THR A 170 10.04 -18.51 -9.74
CA THR A 170 11.31 -19.24 -9.91
C THR A 170 11.34 -20.51 -9.07
N GLY A 171 10.98 -20.43 -7.78
CA GLY A 171 10.95 -21.60 -6.90
C GLY A 171 9.90 -22.64 -7.31
N PHE A 172 8.80 -22.21 -7.93
CA PHE A 172 7.77 -23.10 -8.46
C PHE A 172 8.22 -23.85 -9.72
N ILE A 173 8.97 -23.20 -10.61
CA ILE A 173 9.44 -23.76 -11.90
C ILE A 173 10.72 -24.58 -11.74
N ALA A 174 11.58 -24.26 -10.77
CA ALA A 174 12.88 -24.90 -10.55
C ALA A 174 12.87 -26.45 -10.44
N PRO A 175 11.86 -27.13 -9.85
CA PRO A 175 11.84 -28.59 -9.75
C PRO A 175 11.67 -29.26 -11.12
N SER A 176 12.69 -29.99 -11.57
CA SER A 176 12.62 -30.84 -12.76
C SER A 176 12.10 -32.26 -12.42
N GLY A 177 11.42 -32.90 -13.36
CA GLY A 177 10.89 -34.27 -13.21
C GLY A 177 9.41 -34.37 -12.82
N ARG A 178 8.98 -35.58 -12.40
CA ARG A 178 7.61 -35.86 -11.93
C ARG A 178 7.46 -35.38 -10.49
N VAL A 179 7.12 -34.12 -10.34
CA VAL A 179 6.88 -33.46 -9.04
C VAL A 179 5.42 -33.01 -9.01
N THR A 180 4.75 -33.19 -7.89
CA THR A 180 3.35 -32.77 -7.76
C THR A 180 3.23 -31.24 -7.76
N VAL A 181 2.04 -30.73 -8.10
CA VAL A 181 1.76 -29.29 -8.06
C VAL A 181 1.89 -28.74 -6.64
N GLU A 182 1.54 -29.54 -5.63
CA GLU A 182 1.64 -29.15 -4.22
C GLU A 182 3.10 -28.96 -3.78
N GLU A 183 3.98 -29.90 -4.12
CA GLU A 183 5.42 -29.80 -3.83
C GLU A 183 6.06 -28.60 -4.54
N ARG A 184 5.69 -28.31 -5.80
CA ARG A 184 6.16 -27.10 -6.51
C ARG A 184 5.69 -25.83 -5.80
N THR A 185 4.45 -25.81 -5.32
CA THR A 185 3.89 -24.68 -4.57
C THR A 185 4.64 -24.47 -3.25
N GLN A 186 4.92 -25.55 -2.52
CA GLN A 186 5.68 -25.47 -1.26
C GLN A 186 7.10 -24.95 -1.50
N ARG A 187 7.79 -25.41 -2.55
CA ARG A 187 9.13 -24.91 -2.91
C ARG A 187 9.13 -23.45 -3.34
N GLY A 188 8.14 -23.03 -4.11
CA GLY A 188 7.95 -21.61 -4.43
C GLY A 188 7.76 -20.77 -3.16
N ARG A 189 6.90 -21.21 -2.23
CA ARG A 189 6.68 -20.50 -0.96
C ARG A 189 7.95 -20.40 -0.12
N ALA A 190 8.75 -21.47 -0.07
CA ALA A 190 10.02 -21.48 0.63
C ALA A 190 11.03 -20.50 -0.01
N ALA A 191 11.14 -20.48 -1.35
CA ALA A 191 12.02 -19.56 -2.06
C ALA A 191 11.61 -18.08 -1.90
N ALA A 192 10.30 -17.83 -1.78
CA ALA A 192 9.75 -16.49 -1.66
C ALA A 192 9.68 -15.97 -0.22
N LEU A 193 10.08 -16.77 0.78
CA LEU A 193 9.85 -16.48 2.19
C LEU A 193 10.49 -15.16 2.65
N GLU A 194 11.76 -14.94 2.32
CA GLU A 194 12.48 -13.72 2.69
C GLU A 194 11.90 -12.48 1.98
N HIS A 195 11.67 -12.61 0.67
CA HIS A 195 11.10 -11.55 -0.15
C HIS A 195 9.69 -11.15 0.30
N ARG A 196 8.92 -12.10 0.86
CA ARG A 196 7.59 -11.84 1.45
C ARG A 196 7.70 -10.86 2.61
N TYR A 197 8.58 -11.09 3.58
CA TYR A 197 8.70 -10.17 4.73
C TYR A 197 9.28 -8.81 4.32
N HIS A 198 10.21 -8.78 3.35
CA HIS A 198 10.68 -7.51 2.80
C HIS A 198 9.57 -6.74 2.08
N ALA A 199 8.68 -7.42 1.34
CA ALA A 199 7.52 -6.79 0.72
C ALA A 199 6.54 -6.25 1.77
N VAL A 200 6.29 -6.99 2.85
CA VAL A 200 5.47 -6.52 3.99
C VAL A 200 6.08 -5.28 4.63
N PHE A 201 7.39 -5.29 4.90
CA PHE A 201 8.12 -4.14 5.42
C PHE A 201 7.93 -2.89 4.55
N ARG A 202 8.19 -3.01 3.24
CA ARG A 202 8.08 -1.87 2.32
C ARG A 202 6.65 -1.37 2.18
N ALA A 203 5.67 -2.27 2.16
CA ALA A 203 4.26 -1.90 2.13
C ALA A 203 3.85 -1.13 3.39
N ALA A 204 4.26 -1.58 4.57
CA ALA A 204 4.00 -0.90 5.84
C ALA A 204 4.65 0.50 5.86
N LEU A 205 5.92 0.60 5.45
CA LEU A 205 6.63 1.87 5.36
C LEU A 205 5.96 2.85 4.38
N SER A 206 5.56 2.36 3.20
CA SER A 206 4.85 3.18 2.21
C SER A 206 3.54 3.73 2.76
N ARG A 207 2.75 2.92 3.47
CA ARG A 207 1.49 3.38 4.08
C ARG A 207 1.72 4.34 5.22
N ALA A 208 2.74 4.12 6.05
CA ALA A 208 3.12 5.06 7.09
C ALA A 208 3.55 6.42 6.51
N ALA A 209 4.28 6.43 5.39
CA ALA A 209 4.71 7.64 4.70
C ALA A 209 3.52 8.42 4.12
N GLU A 210 2.61 7.75 3.44
CA GLU A 210 1.40 8.36 2.89
C GLU A 210 0.53 8.98 4.00
N GLN A 211 0.34 8.23 5.08
CA GLN A 211 -0.43 8.69 6.24
C GLN A 211 0.23 9.90 6.90
N LEU A 212 1.55 9.90 7.08
CA LEU A 212 2.29 11.02 7.67
C LEU A 212 2.11 12.30 6.83
N VAL A 213 2.24 12.21 5.50
CA VAL A 213 2.01 13.36 4.60
C VAL A 213 0.59 13.89 4.75
N ALA A 214 -0.40 13.00 4.79
CA ALA A 214 -1.80 13.38 4.99
C ALA A 214 -2.01 14.05 6.35
N ASP A 215 -1.39 13.55 7.41
CA ASP A 215 -1.52 14.10 8.75
C ASP A 215 -0.82 15.44 8.91
N MET A 216 0.31 15.68 8.24
CA MET A 216 0.94 17.00 8.17
C MET A 216 0.04 18.03 7.48
N SER A 217 -0.67 17.63 6.41
CA SER A 217 -1.64 18.51 5.74
C SER A 217 -2.83 18.84 6.66
N LYS A 218 -3.39 17.85 7.35
CA LYS A 218 -4.45 18.05 8.35
C LYS A 218 -3.98 18.93 9.51
N LEU A 219 -2.72 18.79 9.93
CA LEU A 219 -2.13 19.62 10.97
C LEU A 219 -2.06 21.09 10.53
N GLY A 220 -1.64 21.35 9.28
CA GLY A 220 -1.69 22.68 8.69
C GLY A 220 -3.10 23.26 8.68
N GLN A 221 -4.09 22.46 8.26
CA GLN A 221 -5.50 22.90 8.29
C GLN A 221 -5.97 23.22 9.71
N ARG A 222 -5.60 22.42 10.70
CA ARG A 222 -5.93 22.67 12.11
C ARG A 222 -5.32 23.96 12.65
N ILE A 223 -4.06 24.25 12.31
CA ILE A 223 -3.38 25.52 12.69
C ILE A 223 -4.12 26.71 12.07
N LYS A 224 -4.54 26.57 10.79
CA LYS A 224 -5.31 27.60 10.10
C LYS A 224 -6.68 27.83 10.76
N ASP A 225 -7.40 26.77 11.11
CA ASP A 225 -8.75 26.87 11.68
C ASP A 225 -8.77 27.40 13.12
N ALA A 226 -7.67 27.25 13.86
CA ALA A 226 -7.52 27.81 15.20
C ALA A 226 -7.51 29.36 15.24
N THR A 227 -7.57 30.04 14.09
CA THR A 227 -7.56 31.50 13.97
C THR A 227 -8.94 32.17 14.09
N VAL A 228 -10.03 31.39 14.12
CA VAL A 228 -11.42 31.93 14.01
C VAL A 228 -12.08 32.21 15.37
N PHE A 229 -11.32 32.57 16.42
CA PHE A 229 -11.87 32.92 17.73
C PHE A 229 -11.42 34.30 18.20
#